data_AF-A0A955JK87-F1
#
_entry.id   AF-A0A955JK87-F1
#
_cell.length_a   1.000
_cell.length_b   1.000
_cell.length_c   1.000
_cell.angle_alpha   90.00
_cell.angle_beta   90.00
_cell.angle_gamma   90.00
#
_symmetry.space_group_name_H-M   'P 1'
#
loop_
_entity.id
_entity.type
_entity.pdbx_description
1 polymer ?
#
loop_
_entity_poly.entity_id
_entity_poly.type
_entity_poly.pdbx_seq_one_letter_code
_entity_poly.pdbx_strand_id
1 'polypeptide(L)' 'MEVKESKYGRGVFATRNYIAGEVIEVSPVIELSAEDTAQIDKTLLYDYYFGWGEDGDRAAIALGN' A
#
# COMPACT_ATOMS: atom_id res chain seq x y z
N MET A 1 -6.55 -11.61 -10.09
CA MET A 1 -5.27 -10.90 -10.25
C MET A 1 -4.16 -11.88 -9.93
N GLU A 2 -2.94 -11.62 -10.39
CA GLU A 2 -1.77 -12.46 -10.08
C GLU A 2 -0.54 -11.58 -9.81
N VAL A 3 0.32 -12.01 -8.88
CA VAL A 3 1.59 -11.32 -8.57
C VAL A 3 2.70 -11.91 -9.43
N LYS A 4 3.43 -11.06 -10.15
CA LYS A 4 4.56 -11.44 -11.01
C LYS A 4 5.71 -10.46 -10.87
N GLU A 5 6.92 -10.96 -11.12
CA GLU A 5 8.10 -10.10 -11.30
C GLU A 5 8.05 -9.39 -12.65
N SER A 6 8.54 -8.15 -12.67
CA SER A 6 8.61 -7.29 -13.85
C SER A 6 9.92 -6.49 -13.85
N LYS A 7 10.14 -5.66 -14.88
CA LYS A 7 11.30 -4.77 -14.93
C LYS A 7 11.35 -3.72 -13.80
N TYR A 8 10.26 -3.55 -13.04
CA TYR A 8 10.16 -2.66 -11.88
C TYR A 8 10.03 -3.42 -10.54
N GLY A 9 10.31 -4.72 -10.53
CA GLY A 9 10.06 -5.61 -9.39
C GLY A 9 8.65 -6.21 -9.43
N ARG A 10 8.11 -6.56 -8.26
CA ARG A 10 6.80 -7.20 -8.11
C ARG A 10 5.65 -6.28 -8.52
N GLY A 11 4.72 -6.82 -9.30
CA GLY A 11 3.48 -6.14 -9.69
C GLY A 11 2.29 -7.08 -9.72
N VAL A 12 1.09 -6.50 -9.61
CA VAL A 12 -0.20 -7.21 -9.69
C VAL A 12 -0.76 -7.04 -11.10
N PHE A 13 -1.07 -8.16 -11.76
CA PHE A 13 -1.54 -8.20 -13.15
C PHE A 13 -2.96 -8.73 -13.27
N ALA A 14 -3.71 -8.21 -14.23
CA ALA A 14 -5.05 -8.65 -14.54
C ALA A 14 -5.04 -10.05 -15.17
N THR A 15 -5.82 -10.97 -14.58
CA THR A 15 -6.03 -12.34 -15.11
C THR A 15 -7.34 -12.48 -15.88
N ARG A 16 -8.12 -11.39 -15.95
CA ARG A 16 -9.39 -11.27 -16.65
C ARG A 16 -9.66 -9.80 -17.01
N ASN A 17 -10.70 -9.57 -17.81
CA ASN A 17 -11.21 -8.22 -18.05
C ASN A 17 -11.93 -7.66 -16.81
N TYR A 18 -11.81 -6.35 -16.59
CA TYR A 18 -12.53 -5.59 -15.56
C TYR A 18 -13.40 -4.53 -16.22
N ILE A 19 -14.48 -4.14 -15.55
CA ILE A 19 -15.30 -3.00 -15.98
C ILE A 19 -14.88 -1.73 -15.23
N ALA A 20 -15.09 -0.57 -15.85
CA ALA A 20 -14.80 0.71 -15.19
C ALA A 20 -15.65 0.89 -13.93
N GLY A 21 -15.01 1.31 -12.84
CA GLY A 21 -15.65 1.48 -11.52
C GLY A 21 -15.71 0.21 -10.67
N GLU A 22 -15.21 -0.92 -11.17
CA GLU A 22 -15.13 -2.17 -10.40
C GLU A 22 -14.09 -2.05 -9.27
N VAL A 23 -14.49 -2.40 -8.04
CA VAL A 23 -13.56 -2.50 -6.91
C VAL A 23 -12.75 -3.79 -7.07
N ILE A 24 -11.44 -3.65 -7.29
CA ILE A 24 -10.54 -4.78 -7.51
C ILE A 24 -9.92 -5.32 -6.22
N GLU A 25 -9.80 -4.49 -5.19
CA GLU A 25 -9.22 -4.85 -3.91
C GLU A 25 -9.72 -3.92 -2.80
N VAL A 26 -9.89 -4.48 -1.60
CA VAL A 26 -10.04 -3.73 -0.35
C VAL A 26 -8.99 -4.27 0.62
N SER A 27 -7.94 -3.49 0.87
CA SER A 27 -6.83 -3.93 1.70
C SER A 27 -7.03 -3.47 3.14
N PRO A 28 -6.88 -4.35 4.15
CA PRO A 28 -6.77 -3.91 5.52
C PRO A 28 -5.49 -3.07 5.67
N VAL A 29 -5.55 -2.08 6.57
CA VAL A 29 -4.42 -1.19 6.85
C VAL A 29 -3.96 -1.36 8.29
N ILE A 30 -2.65 -1.21 8.49
CA ILE A 30 -2.05 -0.99 9.81
C ILE A 30 -1.81 0.50 9.95
N GLU A 31 -2.55 1.14 10.83
CA GLU A 31 -2.33 2.54 11.19
C GLU A 31 -1.17 2.64 12.19
N LEU A 32 -0.30 3.61 11.96
CA LEU A 32 0.89 3.88 12.77
C LEU A 32 0.75 5.23 13.46
N SER A 33 1.27 5.29 14.69
CA SER A 33 1.40 6.56 15.42
C SER A 33 2.42 7.48 14.73
N ALA A 34 2.43 8.77 15.08
CA ALA A 34 3.46 9.68 14.59
C ALA A 34 4.88 9.26 15.02
N GLU A 35 5.01 8.64 16.20
CA GLU A 35 6.30 8.10 16.68
C GLU A 35 6.76 6.93 15.81
N ASP A 36 5.87 5.97 15.53
CA ASP A 36 6.17 4.83 14.65
C ASP A 36 6.45 5.28 13.22
N THR A 37 5.73 6.29 12.73
CA THR A 37 5.92 6.90 11.41
C THR A 37 7.35 7.42 11.27
N ALA A 38 7.83 8.18 12.26
CA ALA A 38 9.20 8.69 12.28
C ALA A 38 10.28 7.58 12.36
N GLN A 39 9.94 6.39 12.85
CA GLN A 39 10.84 5.23 12.82
C GLN A 39 10.85 4.59 11.44
N ILE A 40 9.68 4.34 10.83
CA ILE A 40 9.60 3.65 9.54
C ILE A 40 10.13 4.49 8.37
N ASP A 41 10.17 5.82 8.51
CA ASP A 41 10.81 6.74 7.56
C ASP A 41 12.28 6.40 7.28
N LYS A 42 12.93 5.70 8.21
CA LYS A 42 14.34 5.30 8.11
C LYS A 42 14.50 3.88 7.57
N THR A 43 13.43 3.27 7.10
CA THR A 43 13.37 1.87 6.68
C THR A 43 12.85 1.76 5.25
N LEU A 44 12.90 0.56 4.68
CA LEU A 44 12.29 0.30 3.36
C LEU A 44 10.77 0.48 3.34
N LEU A 45 10.10 0.49 4.51
CA LEU A 45 8.66 0.75 4.57
C LEU A 45 8.30 2.19 4.19
N TYR A 46 9.27 3.11 4.17
CA TYR A 46 9.09 4.48 3.68
C TYR A 46 8.47 4.50 2.28
N ASP A 47 8.87 3.59 1.41
CA ASP A 47 8.38 3.52 0.03
C ASP A 47 6.98 2.87 -0.09
N TYR A 48 6.38 2.39 1.02
CA TYR A 48 5.17 1.56 1.01
C TYR A 48 4.05 2.04 1.94
N TYR A 49 4.25 3.08 2.74
CA TYR A 49 3.18 3.65 3.56
C TYR A 49 2.48 4.81 2.85
N PHE A 50 1.26 5.10 3.30
CA PHE A 50 0.46 6.23 2.88
C PHE A 50 0.34 7.24 4.01
N GLY A 51 0.42 8.54 3.71
CA GLY A 51 0.11 9.59 4.68
C GLY A 51 -1.33 9.44 5.19
N TRP A 52 -1.51 9.56 6.49
CA TRP A 52 -2.75 9.22 7.17
C TRP A 52 -3.09 10.22 8.28
N GLY A 53 -4.35 10.22 8.71
CA GLY A 53 -4.89 11.17 9.68
C GLY A 53 -5.21 12.54 9.09
N GLU A 54 -5.83 13.42 9.89
CA GLU A 54 -6.27 14.75 9.45
C GLU A 54 -5.10 15.70 9.12
N ASP A 55 -3.99 15.59 9.87
CA ASP A 55 -2.82 16.46 9.73
C ASP A 55 -1.69 15.83 8.87
N GLY A 56 -1.86 14.58 8.41
CA GLY A 56 -0.86 13.85 7.63
C GLY A 56 0.40 13.45 8.42
N ASP A 57 0.34 13.48 9.74
CA ASP A 57 1.43 13.15 10.67
C ASP A 57 1.52 11.65 11.03
N ARG A 58 0.54 10.87 10.59
CA ARG A 58 0.47 9.42 10.74
C ARG A 58 0.72 8.73 9.40
N ALA A 59 0.99 7.43 9.50
CA ALA A 59 1.15 6.57 8.34
C ALA A 59 0.19 5.37 8.40
N ALA A 60 -0.20 4.87 7.23
CA ALA A 60 -0.93 3.62 7.10
C ALA A 60 -0.23 2.70 6.10
N ILE A 61 0.00 1.45 6.50
CA ILE A 61 0.53 0.41 5.60
C ILE A 61 -0.64 -0.44 5.11
N ALA A 62 -0.86 -0.46 3.79
CA ALA A 62 -1.82 -1.36 3.18
C ALA A 62 -1.20 -2.76 3.00
N LEU A 63 -1.88 -3.81 3.48
CA LEU A 63 -1.28 -5.15 3.54
C LEU A 63 -1.39 -5.98 2.25
N GLY A 64 -2.11 -5.51 1.23
CA GLY A 64 -2.40 -6.31 0.04
C GLY A 64 -3.21 -7.58 0.34
N ASN A 65 -3.74 -8.25 -0.68
CA ASN A 65 -4.25 -9.63 -0.59
C ASN A 65 -3.74 -10.50 -1.74
#